data_AF-A0A2N1RBZ4-F1
#
_entry.id   AF-A0A2N1RBZ4-F1
#
_cell.length_a   1.000
_cell.length_b   1.000
_cell.length_c   1.000
_cell.angle_alpha   90.00
_cell.angle_beta   90.00
_cell.angle_gamma   90.00
#
_symmetry.space_group_name_H-M   'P 1'
#
loop_
_entity.id
_entity.type
_entity.pdbx_description
1 polymer ?
#
loop_
_entity_poly.entity_id
_entity_poly.type
_entity_poly.pdbx_seq_one_letter_code
_entity_poly.pdbx_strand_id
1 'polypeptide(L)'
;MIDSSTFATLLEPLNEQQRAAVYCDRNCVVTAGAGSGKTTVLSYRFLRLIVEQKAHVDEILTLTFSRMAAAEMNTRIHGKLHEFSQDEDIHAELVRFSEATITTIDAFCNRIVAADPTRYGIGPDVTMDEQSNREMAAQCAHNLLVELDGHPGVAFLATMYHPDELVDSLFVGLASTHFHPSTTFDAVSSARSVLLRIGEVYRSSVAQVLQAYSVIAGIDGEGKQLEDNKQSARILLSQASVLEAAEDQTACLEILEAAITRKCSSKKDFAQNCNEQVEILREVLPLARKACAALKDQHLLKPIYEVLSL
;
A
#
# COMPACT_ATOMS: atom_id res chain seq x y z
N MET A 1 -20.68 -32.70 -34.30
CA MET A 1 -21.55 -32.33 -33.17
C MET A 1 -20.98 -32.99 -31.93
N ILE A 2 -20.32 -32.21 -31.07
CA ILE A 2 -19.95 -32.66 -29.73
C ILE A 2 -21.26 -32.90 -28.98
N ASP A 3 -21.67 -34.16 -28.92
CA ASP A 3 -22.82 -34.53 -28.10
C ASP A 3 -22.43 -34.56 -26.61
N SER A 4 -23.44 -34.64 -25.75
CA SER A 4 -23.25 -34.72 -24.30
C SER A 4 -22.36 -35.90 -23.87
N SER A 5 -22.26 -36.96 -24.69
CA SER A 5 -21.42 -38.13 -24.39
C SER A 5 -19.94 -37.85 -24.67
N THR A 6 -19.66 -37.12 -25.75
CA THR A 6 -18.32 -36.67 -26.14
C THR A 6 -17.77 -35.69 -25.10
N PHE A 7 -18.61 -34.75 -24.62
CA PHE A 7 -18.20 -33.83 -23.57
C PHE A 7 -17.94 -34.52 -22.22
N ALA A 8 -18.72 -35.56 -21.88
CA ALA A 8 -18.47 -36.34 -20.67
C ALA A 8 -17.09 -37.03 -20.69
N THR A 9 -16.66 -37.55 -21.84
CA THR A 9 -15.31 -38.12 -22.02
C THR A 9 -14.21 -37.07 -21.84
N LEU A 10 -14.43 -35.82 -22.27
CA LEU A 10 -13.46 -34.73 -22.09
C LEU A 10 -13.20 -34.36 -20.63
N LEU A 11 -14.15 -34.67 -19.76
CA LEU A 11 -14.03 -34.44 -18.33
C LEU A 11 -13.49 -35.64 -17.56
N GLU A 12 -13.16 -36.76 -18.21
CA GLU A 12 -12.56 -37.94 -17.55
C GLU A 12 -11.30 -37.63 -16.73
N PRO A 13 -10.40 -36.72 -17.16
CA PRO A 13 -9.24 -36.34 -16.36
C PRO A 13 -9.61 -35.59 -15.06
N LEU A 14 -10.84 -35.08 -14.96
CA LEU A 14 -11.30 -34.32 -13.81
C LEU A 14 -11.89 -35.24 -12.73
N ASN A 15 -11.52 -35.00 -11.48
CA ASN A 15 -12.14 -35.68 -10.35
C ASN A 15 -13.63 -35.28 -10.20
N GLU A 16 -14.36 -36.00 -9.35
CA GLU A 16 -15.80 -35.77 -9.15
C GLU A 16 -16.14 -34.32 -8.75
N GLN A 17 -15.37 -33.72 -7.85
CA GLN A 17 -15.60 -32.35 -7.39
C GLN A 17 -15.33 -31.32 -8.48
N GLN A 18 -14.29 -31.53 -9.29
CA GLN A 18 -13.96 -30.69 -10.44
C GLN A 18 -15.06 -30.78 -11.51
N ARG A 19 -15.57 -31.99 -11.79
CA ARG A 19 -16.72 -32.19 -12.69
C ARG A 19 -17.97 -31.48 -12.17
N ALA A 20 -18.27 -31.62 -10.88
CA ALA A 20 -19.40 -30.91 -10.27
C ALA A 20 -19.26 -29.38 -10.39
N ALA A 21 -18.05 -28.84 -10.27
CA ALA A 21 -17.79 -27.41 -10.47
C ALA A 21 -17.96 -26.98 -11.95
N VAL A 22 -17.59 -27.81 -12.92
CA VAL A 22 -17.82 -27.57 -14.36
C VAL A 22 -19.31 -27.53 -14.69
N TYR A 23 -20.10 -28.47 -14.15
CA TYR A 23 -21.54 -28.57 -14.41
C TYR A 23 -22.43 -27.65 -13.56
N CYS A 24 -21.84 -26.81 -12.70
CA CYS A 24 -22.62 -25.94 -11.84
C CYS A 24 -23.28 -24.80 -12.64
N ASP A 25 -24.61 -24.80 -12.73
CA ASP A 25 -25.42 -23.78 -13.40
C ASP A 25 -25.94 -22.67 -12.45
N ARG A 26 -25.47 -22.66 -11.20
CA ARG A 26 -25.82 -21.64 -10.18
C ARG A 26 -24.59 -20.86 -9.73
N ASN A 27 -24.82 -19.78 -8.98
CA ASN A 27 -23.73 -19.07 -8.29
C ASN A 27 -23.01 -20.04 -7.35
N CYS A 28 -21.70 -20.16 -7.52
CA CYS A 28 -20.88 -21.08 -6.74
C CYS A 28 -19.50 -20.50 -6.45
N VAL A 29 -18.96 -20.87 -5.30
CA VAL A 29 -17.58 -20.59 -4.91
C VAL A 29 -16.81 -21.90 -4.90
N VAL A 30 -15.68 -21.93 -5.61
CA VAL A 30 -14.80 -23.11 -5.69
C VAL A 30 -13.56 -22.85 -4.85
N THR A 31 -13.52 -23.43 -3.65
CA THR A 31 -12.39 -23.31 -2.73
C THR A 31 -11.47 -24.51 -2.89
N ALA A 32 -10.18 -24.26 -3.20
CA ALA A 32 -9.20 -25.33 -3.31
C ALA A 32 -7.76 -24.80 -3.12
N GLY A 33 -6.85 -25.67 -2.66
CA GLY A 33 -5.43 -25.34 -2.47
C GLY A 33 -4.68 -24.99 -3.75
N ALA A 34 -3.43 -24.54 -3.62
CA ALA A 34 -2.55 -24.33 -4.78
C ALA A 34 -2.39 -25.63 -5.59
N GLY A 35 -2.30 -25.52 -6.93
CA GLY A 35 -2.10 -26.68 -7.81
C GLY A 35 -3.32 -27.59 -8.00
N SER A 36 -4.47 -27.32 -7.37
CA SER A 36 -5.67 -28.17 -7.45
C SER A 36 -6.46 -28.13 -8.77
N GLY A 37 -5.93 -27.45 -9.80
CA GLY A 37 -6.59 -27.34 -11.10
C GLY A 37 -7.76 -26.34 -11.18
N LYS A 38 -7.85 -25.32 -10.32
CA LYS A 38 -8.93 -24.30 -10.37
C LYS A 38 -9.07 -23.66 -11.76
N THR A 39 -7.95 -23.26 -12.37
CA THR A 39 -7.91 -22.69 -13.71
C THR A 39 -8.38 -23.68 -14.77
N THR A 40 -8.04 -24.97 -14.61
CA THR A 40 -8.50 -26.05 -15.49
C THR A 40 -10.02 -26.21 -15.43
N VAL A 41 -10.59 -26.24 -14.22
CA VAL A 41 -12.05 -26.28 -14.02
C VAL A 41 -12.73 -25.09 -14.69
N LEU A 42 -12.17 -23.89 -14.55
CA LEU A 42 -12.74 -22.69 -15.18
C LEU A 42 -12.75 -22.79 -16.71
N SER A 43 -11.65 -23.22 -17.33
CA SER A 43 -11.60 -23.41 -18.79
C SER A 43 -12.58 -24.48 -19.29
N TYR A 44 -12.75 -25.58 -18.56
CA TYR A 44 -13.73 -26.61 -18.92
C TYR A 44 -15.17 -26.12 -18.73
N ARG A 45 -15.43 -25.30 -17.71
CA ARG A 45 -16.74 -24.67 -17.53
C ARG A 45 -17.07 -23.71 -18.66
N PHE A 46 -16.09 -22.91 -19.10
CA PHE A 46 -16.26 -22.04 -20.27
C PHE A 46 -16.61 -22.88 -21.50
N LEU A 47 -15.78 -23.88 -21.82
CA LEU A 47 -16.00 -24.77 -22.96
C LEU A 47 -17.38 -25.45 -22.90
N ARG A 48 -17.79 -25.95 -21.74
CA ARG A 48 -19.11 -26.56 -21.53
C ARG A 48 -20.24 -25.63 -21.96
N LEU A 49 -20.21 -24.37 -21.53
CA LEU A 49 -21.28 -23.41 -21.82
C LEU A 49 -21.42 -23.18 -23.32
N ILE A 50 -20.31 -23.20 -24.06
CA ILE A 50 -20.31 -23.09 -25.52
C ILE A 50 -20.84 -24.38 -26.17
N VAL A 51 -20.30 -25.54 -25.76
CA VAL A 51 -20.67 -26.86 -26.31
C VAL A 51 -22.14 -27.19 -26.07
N GLU A 52 -22.68 -26.87 -24.90
CA GLU A 52 -24.10 -27.03 -24.57
C GLU A 52 -24.98 -25.92 -25.15
N GLN A 53 -24.43 -25.03 -25.98
CA GLN A 53 -25.13 -23.90 -26.62
C GLN A 53 -25.89 -23.01 -25.61
N LYS A 54 -25.31 -22.81 -24.43
CA LYS A 54 -25.88 -21.96 -23.36
C LYS A 54 -25.47 -20.49 -23.47
N ALA A 55 -24.39 -20.21 -24.17
CA ALA A 55 -23.86 -18.88 -24.43
C ALA A 55 -22.90 -18.93 -25.62
N HIS A 56 -22.76 -17.80 -26.31
CA HIS A 56 -21.66 -17.54 -27.23
C HIS A 56 -20.41 -17.04 -26.47
N VAL A 57 -19.24 -17.11 -27.10
CA VAL A 57 -17.97 -16.70 -26.50
C VAL A 57 -17.95 -15.24 -26.00
N ASP A 58 -18.67 -14.35 -26.68
CA ASP A 58 -18.81 -12.91 -26.38
C ASP A 58 -19.82 -12.63 -25.25
N GLU A 59 -20.68 -13.61 -24.92
CA GLU A 59 -21.66 -13.52 -23.84
C GLU A 59 -21.09 -13.95 -22.48
N ILE A 60 -19.86 -14.49 -22.44
CA ILE A 60 -19.21 -14.96 -21.21
C ILE A 60 -18.16 -13.95 -20.72
N LEU A 61 -18.40 -13.36 -19.55
CA LEU A 61 -17.44 -12.49 -18.85
C LEU A 61 -16.51 -13.32 -17.94
N THR A 62 -15.22 -13.37 -18.30
CA THR A 62 -14.18 -14.01 -17.47
C THR A 62 -13.22 -12.96 -16.89
N LEU A 63 -13.21 -12.83 -15.57
CA LEU A 63 -12.38 -11.86 -14.86
C LEU A 63 -11.25 -12.55 -14.10
N THR A 64 -10.05 -11.95 -14.13
CA THR A 64 -8.90 -12.36 -13.34
C THR A 64 -8.27 -11.18 -12.59
N PHE A 65 -7.34 -11.47 -11.67
CA PHE A 65 -6.64 -10.42 -10.92
C PHE A 65 -5.43 -9.84 -11.66
N SER A 66 -4.86 -10.57 -12.62
CA SER A 66 -3.64 -10.14 -13.31
C SER A 66 -3.74 -10.32 -14.82
N ARG A 67 -3.07 -9.44 -15.57
CA ARG A 67 -3.01 -9.53 -17.04
C ARG A 67 -2.44 -10.86 -17.52
N MET A 68 -1.44 -11.38 -16.79
CA MET A 68 -0.84 -12.68 -17.08
C MET A 68 -1.86 -13.82 -16.91
N ALA A 69 -2.65 -13.82 -15.84
CA ALA A 69 -3.69 -14.82 -15.63
C ALA A 69 -4.81 -14.71 -16.68
N ALA A 70 -5.19 -13.50 -17.09
CA ALA A 70 -6.14 -13.30 -18.18
C ALA A 70 -5.60 -13.87 -19.51
N ALA A 71 -4.34 -13.58 -19.85
CA ALA A 71 -3.71 -14.07 -21.08
C ALA A 71 -3.57 -15.61 -21.08
N GLU A 72 -3.16 -16.19 -19.95
CA GLU A 72 -3.12 -17.64 -19.78
C GLU A 72 -4.51 -18.27 -19.95
N MET A 73 -5.54 -17.68 -19.33
CA MET A 73 -6.91 -18.15 -19.43
C MET A 73 -7.43 -18.06 -20.87
N ASN A 74 -7.15 -16.95 -21.56
CA ASN A 74 -7.51 -16.76 -22.96
C ASN A 74 -6.89 -17.84 -23.85
N THR A 75 -5.57 -18.05 -23.74
CA THR A 75 -4.84 -19.07 -24.51
C THR A 75 -5.38 -20.48 -24.22
N ARG A 76 -5.66 -20.77 -22.95
CA ARG A 76 -6.18 -22.07 -22.51
C ARG A 76 -7.56 -22.35 -23.08
N ILE A 77 -8.49 -21.39 -23.01
CA ILE A 77 -9.85 -21.53 -23.54
C ILE A 77 -9.80 -21.64 -25.07
N HIS A 78 -9.04 -20.78 -25.75
CA HIS A 78 -8.87 -20.84 -27.20
C HIS A 78 -8.32 -22.20 -27.64
N GLY A 79 -7.26 -22.70 -26.99
CA GLY A 79 -6.69 -24.01 -27.26
C GLY A 79 -7.71 -25.14 -27.08
N LYS A 80 -8.54 -25.06 -26.03
CA LYS A 80 -9.60 -26.04 -25.76
C LYS A 80 -10.70 -26.03 -26.81
N LEU A 81 -11.12 -24.86 -27.29
CA LEU A 81 -12.08 -24.76 -28.40
C LEU A 81 -11.46 -25.29 -29.71
N HIS A 82 -10.18 -24.97 -29.96
CA HIS A 82 -9.46 -25.39 -31.16
C HIS A 82 -9.33 -26.92 -31.30
N GLU A 83 -9.21 -27.64 -30.18
CA GLU A 83 -9.27 -29.12 -30.14
C GLU A 83 -10.52 -29.69 -30.83
N PHE A 84 -11.60 -28.89 -30.97
CA PHE A 84 -12.86 -29.29 -31.61
C PHE A 84 -13.24 -28.44 -32.82
N SER A 85 -12.27 -27.80 -33.46
CA SER A 85 -12.47 -26.97 -34.67
C SER A 85 -13.13 -27.69 -35.86
N GLN A 86 -13.24 -29.03 -35.83
CA GLN A 86 -13.95 -29.83 -36.82
C GLN A 86 -15.48 -29.79 -36.65
N ASP A 87 -15.96 -29.36 -35.49
CA ASP A 87 -17.37 -29.12 -35.23
C ASP A 87 -17.76 -27.75 -35.79
N GLU A 88 -18.78 -27.70 -36.65
CA GLU A 88 -19.20 -26.45 -37.31
C GLU A 88 -19.62 -25.37 -36.30
N ASP A 89 -20.32 -25.75 -35.22
CA ASP A 89 -20.78 -24.80 -34.22
C ASP A 89 -19.57 -24.23 -33.46
N ILE A 90 -18.62 -25.09 -33.04
CA ILE A 90 -17.41 -24.64 -32.36
C ILE A 90 -16.48 -23.84 -33.28
N HIS A 91 -16.45 -24.18 -34.57
CA HIS A 91 -15.71 -23.42 -35.57
C HIS A 91 -16.24 -21.99 -35.66
N ALA A 92 -17.56 -21.81 -35.66
CA ALA A 92 -18.18 -20.48 -35.65
C ALA A 92 -17.79 -19.67 -34.39
N GLU A 93 -17.74 -20.33 -33.23
CA GLU A 93 -17.32 -19.70 -31.96
C GLU A 93 -15.83 -19.33 -31.95
N LEU A 94 -14.97 -20.15 -32.54
CA LEU A 94 -13.54 -19.84 -32.72
C LEU A 94 -13.33 -18.60 -33.58
N VAL A 95 -14.12 -18.44 -34.64
CA VAL A 95 -14.07 -17.23 -35.50
C VAL A 95 -14.43 -15.97 -34.71
N ARG A 96 -15.36 -16.07 -33.75
CA ARG A 96 -15.79 -14.96 -32.88
C ARG A 96 -14.93 -14.79 -31.63
N PHE A 97 -13.96 -15.67 -31.38
CA PHE A 97 -13.24 -15.70 -30.10
C PHE A 97 -12.49 -14.40 -29.77
N SER A 98 -12.15 -13.59 -30.77
CA SER A 98 -11.56 -12.25 -30.53
C SER A 98 -12.49 -11.30 -29.77
N GLU A 99 -13.79 -11.57 -29.74
CA GLU A 99 -14.80 -10.79 -29.01
C GLU A 99 -15.00 -11.27 -27.56
N ALA A 100 -14.43 -12.43 -27.19
CA ALA A 100 -14.53 -12.98 -25.85
C ALA A 100 -13.96 -12.03 -24.79
N THR A 101 -14.75 -11.72 -23.75
CA THR A 101 -14.28 -10.84 -22.68
C THR A 101 -13.55 -11.63 -21.60
N ILE A 102 -12.25 -11.82 -21.79
CA ILE A 102 -11.33 -12.45 -20.82
C ILE A 102 -10.28 -11.41 -20.40
N THR A 103 -10.45 -10.79 -19.23
CA THR A 103 -9.66 -9.62 -18.85
C THR A 103 -9.49 -9.49 -17.33
N THR A 104 -8.80 -8.45 -16.88
CA THR A 104 -8.73 -8.11 -15.45
C THR A 104 -9.97 -7.33 -15.01
N ILE A 105 -10.24 -7.35 -13.70
CA ILE A 105 -11.33 -6.54 -13.12
C ILE A 105 -11.17 -5.07 -13.50
N ASP A 106 -9.98 -4.49 -13.33
CA ASP A 106 -9.74 -3.07 -13.62
C ASP A 106 -9.99 -2.71 -15.08
N ALA A 107 -9.50 -3.54 -16.01
CA ALA A 107 -9.69 -3.31 -17.44
C ALA A 107 -11.18 -3.40 -17.85
N PHE A 108 -11.95 -4.29 -17.22
CA PHE A 108 -13.39 -4.37 -17.43
C PHE A 108 -14.11 -3.13 -16.88
N CYS A 109 -13.78 -2.68 -15.66
CA CYS A 109 -14.31 -1.46 -15.07
C CYS A 109 -14.02 -0.24 -15.94
N ASN A 110 -12.79 -0.12 -16.45
CA ASN A 110 -12.40 0.95 -17.36
C ASN A 110 -13.23 0.94 -18.65
N ARG A 111 -13.51 -0.25 -19.20
CA ARG A 111 -14.36 -0.39 -20.39
C ARG A 111 -15.79 0.08 -20.13
N ILE A 112 -16.34 -0.18 -18.94
CA ILE A 112 -17.67 0.31 -18.55
C ILE A 112 -17.68 1.84 -18.50
N VAL A 113 -16.70 2.44 -17.83
CA VAL A 113 -16.61 3.91 -17.70
C VAL A 113 -16.38 4.56 -19.07
N ALA A 114 -15.46 4.02 -19.87
CA ALA A 114 -15.13 4.54 -21.19
C ALA A 114 -16.29 4.47 -22.20
N ALA A 115 -17.26 3.58 -21.99
CA ALA A 115 -18.43 3.48 -22.87
C ALA A 115 -19.37 4.69 -22.75
N ASP A 116 -19.45 5.30 -21.56
CA ASP A 116 -20.21 6.54 -21.32
C ASP A 116 -19.64 7.30 -20.10
N PRO A 117 -18.52 8.02 -20.25
CA PRO A 117 -17.88 8.72 -19.14
C PRO A 117 -18.79 9.80 -18.54
N THR A 118 -19.58 10.45 -19.40
CA THR A 118 -20.44 11.59 -19.02
C THR A 118 -21.53 11.19 -18.04
N ARG A 119 -22.08 9.97 -18.16
CA ARG A 119 -23.03 9.41 -17.19
C ARG A 119 -22.46 9.34 -15.77
N TYR A 120 -21.15 9.22 -15.63
CA TYR A 120 -20.45 9.14 -14.34
C TYR A 120 -19.86 10.50 -13.91
N GLY A 121 -20.15 11.59 -14.62
CA GLY A 121 -19.57 12.90 -14.34
C GLY A 121 -18.09 13.01 -14.70
N ILE A 122 -17.60 12.11 -15.57
CA ILE A 122 -16.20 12.05 -15.99
C ILE A 122 -16.10 12.66 -17.40
N GLY A 123 -15.07 13.48 -17.60
CA GLY A 123 -14.77 14.07 -18.90
C GLY A 123 -14.47 13.01 -19.98
N PRO A 124 -14.80 13.26 -21.26
CA PRO A 124 -14.55 12.30 -22.35
C PRO A 124 -13.05 12.09 -22.63
N ASP A 125 -12.21 13.01 -22.16
CA ASP A 125 -10.76 13.02 -22.24
C ASP A 125 -10.08 12.34 -21.05
N VAL A 126 -10.83 11.61 -20.23
CA VAL A 126 -10.27 10.87 -19.09
C VAL A 126 -9.22 9.86 -19.56
N THR A 127 -8.07 9.92 -18.91
CA THR A 127 -6.98 8.96 -19.07
C THR A 127 -6.60 8.40 -17.71
N MET A 128 -5.99 7.23 -17.71
CA MET A 128 -5.39 6.65 -16.51
C MET A 128 -3.88 6.86 -16.58
N ASP A 129 -3.39 7.79 -15.76
CA ASP A 129 -1.97 8.06 -15.62
C ASP A 129 -1.63 8.30 -14.15
N GLU A 130 -1.03 7.29 -13.53
CA GLU A 130 -0.63 7.34 -12.13
C GLU A 130 0.47 8.40 -11.90
N GLN A 131 1.36 8.58 -12.86
CA GLN A 131 2.45 9.56 -12.75
C GLN A 131 1.90 10.98 -12.86
N SER A 132 1.04 11.25 -13.85
CA SER A 132 0.39 12.55 -13.99
C SER A 132 -0.47 12.89 -12.77
N ASN A 133 -1.19 11.92 -12.20
CA ASN A 133 -1.95 12.12 -10.96
C ASN A 133 -1.06 12.51 -9.78
N ARG A 134 0.12 11.88 -9.63
CA ARG A 134 1.08 12.25 -8.58
C ARG A 134 1.65 13.65 -8.79
N GLU A 135 1.97 14.03 -10.02
CA GLU A 135 2.46 15.37 -10.36
C GLU A 135 1.39 16.44 -10.07
N MET A 136 0.14 16.18 -10.44
CA MET A 136 -0.99 17.05 -10.11
C MET A 136 -1.17 17.20 -8.59
N ALA A 137 -1.12 16.09 -7.84
CA ALA A 137 -1.22 16.13 -6.39
C ALA A 137 -0.08 16.94 -5.75
N ALA A 138 1.15 16.80 -6.26
CA ALA A 138 2.30 17.57 -5.80
C ALA A 138 2.12 19.06 -6.07
N GLN A 139 1.63 19.43 -7.26
CA GLN A 139 1.35 20.82 -7.61
C GLN A 139 0.26 21.42 -6.69
N CYS A 140 -0.82 20.67 -6.41
CA CYS A 140 -1.84 21.09 -5.46
C CYS A 140 -1.26 21.29 -4.05
N ALA A 141 -0.41 20.37 -3.59
CA ALA A 141 0.25 20.49 -2.29
C ALA A 141 1.17 21.71 -2.21
N HIS A 142 1.94 22.00 -3.27
CA HIS A 142 2.75 23.22 -3.34
C HIS A 142 1.90 24.49 -3.27
N ASN A 143 0.79 24.55 -4.01
CA ASN A 143 -0.12 25.68 -3.96
C ASN A 143 -0.72 25.87 -2.55
N LEU A 144 -1.17 24.79 -1.93
CA LEU A 144 -1.68 24.79 -0.55
C LEU A 144 -0.64 25.31 0.44
N LEU A 145 0.61 24.86 0.33
CA LEU A 145 1.70 25.31 1.20
C LEU A 145 2.02 26.80 1.05
N VAL A 146 1.89 27.34 -0.17
CA VAL A 146 2.05 28.78 -0.43
C VAL A 146 0.89 29.58 0.15
N GLU A 147 -0.35 29.10 -0.03
CA GLU A 147 -1.55 29.76 0.50
C GLU A 147 -1.58 29.76 2.04
N LEU A 148 -1.06 28.70 2.65
CA LEU A 148 -1.02 28.51 4.10
C LEU A 148 0.34 28.88 4.72
N ASP A 149 1.09 29.79 4.09
CA ASP A 149 2.35 30.27 4.66
C ASP A 149 2.13 30.84 6.08
N GLY A 150 2.98 30.41 7.02
CA GLY A 150 2.86 30.74 8.44
C GLY A 150 1.72 30.03 9.20
N HIS A 151 0.94 29.14 8.57
CA HIS A 151 -0.11 28.40 9.27
C HIS A 151 0.49 27.44 10.32
N PRO A 152 -0.02 27.42 11.57
CA PRO A 152 0.56 26.58 12.64
C PRO A 152 0.62 25.09 12.30
N GLY A 153 -0.38 24.58 11.58
CA GLY A 153 -0.41 23.17 11.14
C GLY A 153 0.67 22.84 10.11
N VAL A 154 0.90 23.73 9.13
CA VAL A 154 1.96 23.56 8.13
C VAL A 154 3.33 23.68 8.78
N ALA A 155 3.52 24.68 9.63
CA ALA A 155 4.76 24.86 10.38
C ALA A 155 5.09 23.63 11.24
N PHE A 156 4.07 23.04 11.87
CA PHE A 156 4.23 21.81 12.63
C PHE A 156 4.63 20.63 11.73
N LEU A 157 3.94 20.40 10.60
CA LEU A 157 4.26 19.31 9.67
C LEU A 157 5.67 19.46 9.08
N ALA A 158 6.07 20.68 8.71
CA ALA A 158 7.42 20.98 8.21
C ALA A 158 8.53 20.71 9.24
N THR A 159 8.20 20.57 10.52
CA THR A 159 9.19 20.18 11.54
C THR A 159 9.39 18.66 11.65
N MET A 160 8.50 17.87 11.05
CA MET A 160 8.51 16.41 11.09
C MET A 160 9.03 15.76 9.80
N TYR A 161 9.00 16.50 8.70
CA TYR A 161 9.35 16.03 7.37
C TYR A 161 10.42 16.94 6.75
N HIS A 162 11.30 16.36 5.93
CA HIS A 162 12.08 17.17 4.99
C HIS A 162 11.13 17.85 3.99
N PRO A 163 11.44 19.05 3.45
CA PRO A 163 10.55 19.75 2.50
C PRO A 163 10.05 18.88 1.33
N ASP A 164 10.94 18.08 0.74
CA ASP A 164 10.60 17.18 -0.37
C ASP A 164 9.69 16.02 0.11
N GLU A 165 9.92 15.49 1.30
CA GLU A 165 9.11 14.41 1.88
C GLU A 165 7.73 14.90 2.34
N LEU A 166 7.62 16.16 2.75
CA LEU A 166 6.34 16.75 3.13
C LEU A 166 5.37 16.74 1.94
N VAL A 167 5.86 17.05 0.75
CA VAL A 167 5.02 17.02 -0.46
C VAL A 167 4.84 15.58 -0.95
N ASP A 168 5.93 14.90 -1.27
CA ASP A 168 5.88 13.61 -1.97
C ASP A 168 5.39 12.46 -1.09
N SER A 169 5.83 12.43 0.17
CA SER A 169 5.45 11.36 1.08
C SER A 169 4.12 11.68 1.75
N LEU A 170 3.97 12.89 2.34
CA LEU A 170 2.75 13.26 3.06
C LEU A 170 1.58 13.60 2.14
N PHE A 171 1.60 14.76 1.48
CA PHE A 171 0.42 15.25 0.76
C PHE A 171 0.08 14.41 -0.47
N VAL A 172 1.05 14.06 -1.31
CA VAL A 172 0.82 13.18 -2.48
C VAL A 172 0.36 11.80 -2.01
N GLY A 173 0.98 11.25 -0.97
CA GLY A 173 0.55 9.98 -0.39
C GLY A 173 -0.89 9.99 0.12
N LEU A 174 -1.32 11.07 0.78
CA LEU A 174 -2.72 11.25 1.20
C LEU A 174 -3.65 11.43 -0.01
N ALA A 175 -3.26 12.23 -1.00
CA ALA A 175 -4.01 12.43 -2.23
C ALA A 175 -4.29 11.10 -2.95
N SER A 176 -3.25 10.30 -3.19
CA SER A 176 -3.38 9.02 -3.91
C SER A 176 -4.17 7.95 -3.15
N THR A 177 -4.33 8.07 -1.84
CA THR A 177 -5.02 7.04 -1.02
C THR A 177 -6.41 7.44 -0.56
N HIS A 178 -6.67 8.74 -0.38
CA HIS A 178 -7.90 9.24 0.24
C HIS A 178 -8.73 10.13 -0.68
N PHE A 179 -8.16 10.66 -1.77
CA PHE A 179 -8.92 11.44 -2.74
C PHE A 179 -9.34 10.54 -3.90
N HIS A 180 -10.56 9.99 -3.79
CA HIS A 180 -11.20 9.24 -4.86
C HIS A 180 -12.47 9.97 -5.32
N PRO A 181 -12.78 10.04 -6.63
CA PRO A 181 -13.98 10.70 -7.14
C PRO A 181 -15.30 10.17 -6.53
N SER A 182 -15.31 8.92 -6.07
CA SER A 182 -16.48 8.28 -5.47
C SER A 182 -16.60 8.45 -3.95
N THR A 183 -15.66 9.15 -3.30
CA THR A 183 -15.67 9.35 -1.85
C THR A 183 -15.58 10.84 -1.54
N THR A 184 -16.43 11.32 -0.64
CA THR A 184 -16.21 12.64 -0.03
C THR A 184 -14.96 12.56 0.84
N PHE A 185 -14.06 13.53 0.68
CA PHE A 185 -12.89 13.67 1.55
C PHE A 185 -13.33 13.62 3.03
N ASP A 186 -12.73 12.73 3.81
CA ASP A 186 -12.97 12.60 5.24
C ASP A 186 -11.75 13.08 6.02
N ALA A 187 -11.84 14.30 6.55
CA ALA A 187 -10.79 14.91 7.34
C ALA A 187 -10.40 14.07 8.57
N VAL A 188 -11.34 13.31 9.15
CA VAL A 188 -11.09 12.49 10.34
C VAL A 188 -10.23 11.28 9.98
N SER A 189 -10.59 10.56 8.91
CA SER A 189 -9.79 9.43 8.41
C SER A 189 -8.41 9.87 7.93
N SER A 190 -8.32 10.99 7.19
CA SER A 190 -7.05 11.53 6.70
C SER A 190 -6.12 11.94 7.85
N ALA A 191 -6.64 12.58 8.89
CA ALA A 191 -5.84 12.91 10.06
C ALA A 191 -5.37 11.69 10.85
N ARG A 192 -6.17 10.62 10.91
CA ARG A 192 -5.73 9.35 11.49
C ARG A 192 -4.54 8.78 10.72
N SER A 193 -4.53 8.90 9.39
CA SER A 193 -3.38 8.52 8.56
C SER A 193 -2.14 9.36 8.89
N VAL A 194 -2.29 10.66 9.15
CA VAL A 194 -1.19 11.51 9.62
C VAL A 194 -0.66 11.07 10.99
N LEU A 195 -1.55 10.75 11.94
CA LEU A 195 -1.15 10.25 13.26
C LEU A 195 -0.37 8.94 13.20
N LEU A 196 -0.80 8.01 12.35
CA LEU A 196 -0.09 6.76 12.13
C LEU A 196 1.35 7.02 11.66
N ARG A 197 1.52 7.97 10.73
CA ARG A 197 2.83 8.38 10.22
C ARG A 197 3.68 9.11 11.25
N ILE A 198 3.10 9.99 12.07
CA ILE A 198 3.82 10.59 13.22
C ILE A 198 4.28 9.49 14.18
N GLY A 199 3.45 8.46 14.39
CA GLY A 199 3.83 7.27 15.15
C GLY A 199 5.00 6.49 14.54
N GLU A 200 5.07 6.40 13.21
CA GLU A 200 6.21 5.79 12.49
C GLU A 200 7.48 6.63 12.65
N VAL A 201 7.38 7.95 12.53
CA VAL A 201 8.49 8.89 12.78
C VAL A 201 8.99 8.75 14.21
N TYR A 202 8.09 8.67 15.20
CA TYR A 202 8.44 8.43 16.59
C TYR A 202 9.20 7.11 16.75
N ARG A 203 8.65 5.99 16.28
CA ARG A 203 9.27 4.66 16.41
C ARG A 203 10.65 4.61 15.74
N SER A 204 10.76 5.13 14.52
CA SER A 204 12.03 5.19 13.79
C SER A 204 13.07 6.04 14.53
N SER A 205 12.67 7.23 15.01
CA SER A 205 13.57 8.12 15.74
C SER A 205 14.02 7.54 17.07
N VAL A 206 13.11 6.90 17.82
CA VAL A 206 13.42 6.21 19.09
C VAL A 206 14.37 5.04 18.86
N ALA A 207 14.16 4.24 17.81
CA ALA A 207 15.08 3.16 17.47
C ALA A 207 16.51 3.69 17.20
N GLN A 208 16.64 4.81 16.48
CA GLN A 208 17.93 5.46 16.25
C GLN A 208 18.55 6.02 17.53
N VAL A 209 17.76 6.63 18.41
CA VAL A 209 18.20 7.11 19.74
C VAL A 209 18.75 5.96 20.59
N LEU A 210 17.99 4.86 20.68
CA LEU A 210 18.38 3.67 21.46
C LEU A 210 19.66 3.05 20.89
N GLN A 211 19.76 2.95 19.57
CA GLN A 211 20.96 2.43 18.90
C GLN A 211 22.19 3.31 19.20
N ALA A 212 22.10 4.63 19.04
CA ALA A 212 23.21 5.54 19.28
C ALA A 212 23.65 5.52 20.76
N TYR A 213 22.71 5.50 21.70
CA TYR A 213 23.03 5.39 23.13
C TYR A 213 23.60 4.01 23.50
N SER A 214 23.16 2.92 22.86
CA SER A 214 23.75 1.59 23.03
C SER A 214 25.23 1.58 22.63
N VAL A 215 25.56 2.20 21.49
CA VAL A 215 26.95 2.38 21.05
C VAL A 215 27.74 3.18 22.09
N ILE A 216 27.24 4.34 22.51
CA ILE A 216 27.90 5.19 23.52
C ILE A 216 28.18 4.44 24.82
N ALA A 217 27.20 3.66 25.32
CA ALA A 217 27.35 2.89 26.55
C ALA A 217 28.50 1.85 26.47
N GLY A 218 28.74 1.30 25.28
CA GLY A 218 29.79 0.33 24.99
C GLY A 218 31.17 0.92 24.65
N ILE A 219 31.32 2.25 24.55
CA ILE A 219 32.62 2.86 24.25
C ILE A 219 33.57 2.72 25.45
N ASP A 220 34.72 2.09 25.22
CA ASP A 220 35.84 2.08 26.16
C ASP A 220 36.64 3.39 26.04
N GLY A 221 36.80 4.09 27.16
CA GLY A 221 37.49 5.37 27.19
C GLY A 221 37.36 6.08 28.53
N GLU A 222 37.98 7.25 28.62
CA GLU A 222 38.05 8.06 29.84
C GLU A 222 37.73 9.52 29.54
N GLY A 223 37.23 10.24 30.54
CA GLY A 223 36.96 11.67 30.45
C GLY A 223 35.54 12.03 30.84
N LYS A 224 35.39 13.23 31.41
CA LYS A 224 34.13 13.69 32.00
C LYS A 224 32.97 13.68 31.01
N GLN A 225 33.16 14.17 29.78
CA GLN A 225 32.07 14.21 28.79
C GLN A 225 31.63 12.82 28.35
N LEU A 226 32.56 11.87 28.22
CA LEU A 226 32.23 10.50 27.87
C LEU A 226 31.44 9.84 29.01
N GLU A 227 31.86 10.01 30.27
CA GLU A 227 31.14 9.42 31.40
C GLU A 227 29.75 10.05 31.58
N ASP A 228 29.60 11.37 31.39
CA ASP A 228 28.30 12.04 31.38
C ASP A 228 27.35 11.42 30.32
N ASN A 229 27.86 11.21 29.10
CA ASN A 229 27.09 10.57 28.03
C ASN A 229 26.77 9.11 28.33
N LYS A 230 27.72 8.33 28.88
CA LYS A 230 27.51 6.93 29.29
C LYS A 230 26.48 6.82 30.42
N GLN A 231 26.50 7.75 31.37
CA GLN A 231 25.48 7.81 32.41
C GLN A 231 24.10 8.11 31.83
N SER A 232 24.00 9.09 30.93
CA SER A 232 22.73 9.38 30.21
C SER A 232 22.26 8.16 29.41
N ALA A 233 23.17 7.46 28.73
CA ALA A 233 22.86 6.25 27.97
C ALA A 233 22.28 5.16 28.86
N ARG A 234 22.91 4.87 30.01
CA ARG A 234 22.43 3.84 30.95
C ARG A 234 21.02 4.14 31.47
N ILE A 235 20.73 5.40 31.82
CA ILE A 235 19.42 5.83 32.33
C ILE A 235 18.33 5.73 31.26
N LEU A 236 18.67 6.08 30.01
CA LEU A 236 17.71 6.01 28.91
C LEU A 236 17.46 4.55 28.49
N LEU A 237 18.52 3.75 28.37
CA LEU A 237 18.42 2.34 27.99
C LEU A 237 17.69 1.50 29.05
N SER A 238 17.78 1.84 30.34
CA SER A 238 17.00 1.17 31.37
C SER A 238 15.49 1.40 31.25
N GLN A 239 15.08 2.38 30.44
CA GLN A 239 13.69 2.74 30.15
C GLN A 239 13.32 2.51 28.67
N ALA A 240 14.13 1.75 27.93
CA ALA A 240 13.91 1.48 26.51
C ALA A 240 12.53 0.89 26.22
N SER A 241 12.06 -0.04 27.06
CA SER A 241 10.74 -0.67 26.90
C SER A 241 9.59 0.34 26.98
N VAL A 242 9.72 1.39 27.79
CA VAL A 242 8.71 2.47 27.88
C VAL A 242 8.66 3.26 26.58
N LEU A 243 9.84 3.62 26.05
CA LEU A 243 9.97 4.36 24.80
C LEU A 243 9.45 3.55 23.60
N GLU A 244 9.76 2.26 23.53
CA GLU A 244 9.33 1.35 22.46
C GLU A 244 7.82 1.07 22.49
N ALA A 245 7.25 0.86 23.69
CA ALA A 245 5.82 0.63 23.85
C ALA A 245 4.99 1.87 23.54
N ALA A 246 5.50 3.06 23.87
CA ALA A 246 4.87 4.35 23.59
C ALA A 246 3.44 4.53 24.15
N GLU A 247 3.10 3.78 25.21
CA GLU A 247 1.76 3.77 25.81
C GLU A 247 1.48 5.05 26.63
N ASP A 248 2.50 5.61 27.27
CA ASP A 248 2.44 6.87 28.01
C ASP A 248 3.37 7.90 27.36
N GLN A 249 2.79 8.80 26.57
CA GLN A 249 3.56 9.83 25.87
C GLN A 249 4.13 10.89 26.83
N THR A 250 3.57 11.05 28.05
CA THR A 250 4.14 11.95 29.05
C THR A 250 5.44 11.39 29.59
N ALA A 251 5.43 10.13 30.01
CA ALA A 251 6.63 9.45 30.49
C ALA A 251 7.70 9.38 29.39
N CYS A 252 7.32 9.05 28.16
CA CYS A 252 8.26 9.03 27.03
C CYS A 252 8.91 10.40 26.78
N LEU A 253 8.13 11.48 26.84
CA LEU A 253 8.66 12.83 26.64
C LEU A 253 9.64 13.22 27.74
N GLU A 254 9.33 12.95 29.01
CA GLU A 254 10.22 13.21 30.15
C GLU A 254 11.57 12.48 30.00
N ILE A 255 11.54 11.20 29.58
CA ILE A 255 12.76 10.41 29.31
C ILE A 255 13.59 11.06 28.19
N LEU A 256 12.93 11.41 27.08
CA LEU A 256 13.60 12.02 25.94
C LEU A 256 14.17 13.41 26.26
N GLU A 257 13.49 14.20 27.09
CA GLU A 257 13.94 15.53 27.53
C GLU A 257 15.13 15.47 28.49
N ALA A 258 15.20 14.44 29.34
CA ALA A 258 16.32 14.22 30.25
C ALA A 258 17.62 13.78 29.54
N ALA A 259 17.54 13.41 28.26
CA ALA A 259 18.68 12.92 27.48
C ALA A 259 19.76 14.01 27.25
N ILE A 260 21.02 13.67 27.56
CA ILE A 260 22.18 14.56 27.46
C ILE A 260 23.05 14.17 26.26
N THR A 261 23.55 15.18 25.53
CA THR A 261 24.48 15.00 24.40
C THR A 261 25.68 15.97 24.48
N ARG A 262 26.82 15.50 25.00
CA ARG A 262 28.04 16.31 25.16
C ARG A 262 29.13 15.87 24.19
N LYS A 263 29.70 16.80 23.40
CA LYS A 263 30.89 16.48 22.59
C LYS A 263 32.11 16.26 23.50
N CYS A 264 32.85 15.20 23.24
CA CYS A 264 34.15 14.92 23.83
C CYS A 264 35.22 15.84 23.20
N SER A 265 36.05 16.46 24.03
CA SER A 265 37.12 17.39 23.60
C SER A 265 38.46 16.70 23.28
N SER A 266 38.57 15.40 23.57
CA SER A 266 39.77 14.60 23.29
C SER A 266 39.92 14.31 21.79
N LYS A 267 41.16 14.18 21.32
CA LYS A 267 41.51 13.79 19.93
C LYS A 267 41.70 12.27 19.76
N LYS A 268 41.49 11.48 20.82
CA LYS A 268 41.61 10.02 20.78
C LYS A 268 40.41 9.39 20.06
N ASP A 269 40.59 8.20 19.49
CA ASP A 269 39.58 7.51 18.66
C ASP A 269 38.23 7.33 19.35
N PHE A 270 38.21 6.99 20.65
CA PHE A 270 36.97 6.83 21.41
C PHE A 270 36.14 8.13 21.45
N ALA A 271 36.80 9.29 21.46
CA ALA A 271 36.15 10.58 21.53
C ALA A 271 35.55 10.98 20.19
N GLN A 272 36.22 10.60 19.08
CA GLN A 272 35.66 10.75 17.75
C GLN A 272 34.42 9.87 17.57
N ASN A 273 34.50 8.58 17.91
CA ASN A 273 33.35 7.66 17.84
C ASN A 273 32.16 8.16 18.69
N CYS A 274 32.42 8.60 19.92
CA CYS A 274 31.38 9.20 20.76
C CYS A 274 30.77 10.46 20.13
N ASN A 275 31.59 11.32 19.53
CA ASN A 275 31.11 12.54 18.86
C ASN A 275 30.25 12.25 17.63
N GLU A 276 30.55 11.20 16.86
CA GLU A 276 29.71 10.76 15.74
C GLU A 276 28.31 10.37 16.22
N GLN A 277 28.21 9.58 17.30
CA GLN A 277 26.91 9.21 17.89
C GLN A 277 26.19 10.43 18.49
N VAL A 278 26.92 11.37 19.08
CA VAL A 278 26.35 12.62 19.61
C VAL A 278 25.75 13.48 18.51
N GLU A 279 26.33 13.52 17.31
CA GLU A 279 25.76 14.25 16.18
C GLU A 279 24.48 13.60 15.68
N ILE A 280 24.45 12.25 15.56
CA ILE A 280 23.21 11.51 15.26
C ILE A 280 22.13 11.87 16.28
N LEU A 281 22.43 11.77 17.58
CA LEU A 281 21.49 12.09 18.65
C LEU A 281 20.97 13.52 18.59
N ARG A 282 21.79 14.49 18.19
CA ARG A 282 21.37 15.90 18.05
C ARG A 282 20.39 16.12 16.90
N GLU A 283 20.45 15.28 15.88
CA GLU A 283 19.49 15.28 14.78
C GLU A 283 18.19 14.56 15.17
N VAL A 284 18.29 13.37 15.77
CA VAL A 284 17.12 12.50 15.99
C VAL A 284 16.34 12.79 17.28
N LEU A 285 16.98 13.28 18.37
CA LEU A 285 16.28 13.58 19.63
C LEU A 285 15.22 14.66 19.47
N PRO A 286 15.47 15.79 18.78
CA PRO A 286 14.42 16.79 18.52
C PRO A 286 13.22 16.19 17.78
N LEU A 287 13.44 15.31 16.81
CA LEU A 287 12.39 14.66 16.04
C LEU A 287 11.56 13.71 16.91
N ALA A 288 12.22 12.85 17.70
CA ALA A 288 11.57 11.96 18.65
C ALA A 288 10.70 12.72 19.68
N ARG A 289 11.23 13.81 20.25
CA ARG A 289 10.52 14.66 21.22
C ARG A 289 9.28 15.29 20.61
N LYS A 290 9.42 15.90 19.43
CA LYS A 290 8.29 16.52 18.73
C LYS A 290 7.21 15.49 18.40
N ALA A 291 7.61 14.35 17.83
CA ALA A 291 6.66 13.29 17.47
C ALA A 291 5.93 12.76 18.71
N CYS A 292 6.64 12.58 19.82
CA CYS A 292 6.05 12.20 21.11
C CYS A 292 5.05 13.24 21.64
N ALA A 293 5.42 14.53 21.62
CA ALA A 293 4.55 15.62 22.05
C ALA A 293 3.28 15.73 21.18
N ALA A 294 3.41 15.49 19.88
CA ALA A 294 2.29 15.48 18.95
C ALA A 294 1.31 14.32 19.18
N LEU A 295 1.83 13.15 19.53
CA LEU A 295 1.01 12.00 19.90
C LEU A 295 0.30 12.20 21.26
N LYS A 296 0.87 13.05 22.13
CA LYS A 296 0.31 13.38 23.45
C LYS A 296 -0.87 14.35 23.38
N ASP A 297 -0.77 15.42 22.59
CA ASP A 297 -1.74 16.52 22.61
C ASP A 297 -2.65 16.54 21.36
N GLN A 298 -3.91 16.17 21.55
CA GLN A 298 -4.93 16.24 20.50
C GLN A 298 -5.23 17.68 20.05
N HIS A 299 -4.94 18.72 20.86
CA HIS A 299 -5.14 20.11 20.46
C HIS A 299 -4.11 20.60 19.44
N LEU A 300 -2.89 20.03 19.43
CA LEU A 300 -1.91 20.26 18.36
C LEU A 300 -2.38 19.73 16.99
N LEU A 301 -3.41 18.86 16.99
CA LEU A 301 -3.99 18.33 15.77
C LEU A 301 -5.01 19.27 15.14
N LYS A 302 -5.60 20.21 15.92
CA LYS A 302 -6.63 21.13 15.40
C LYS A 302 -6.14 21.91 14.17
N PRO A 303 -4.95 22.54 14.20
CA PRO A 303 -4.41 23.20 13.00
C PRO A 303 -4.12 22.23 11.86
N ILE A 304 -3.78 20.97 12.13
CA ILE A 304 -3.56 19.95 11.09
C ILE A 304 -4.88 19.59 10.41
N TYR A 305 -5.97 19.42 11.17
CA TYR A 305 -7.31 19.17 10.62
C TYR A 305 -7.76 20.29 9.69
N GLU A 306 -7.52 21.54 10.08
CA GLU A 306 -7.86 22.71 9.25
C GLU A 306 -7.11 22.67 7.92
N VAL A 307 -5.80 22.39 7.91
CA VAL A 307 -5.00 22.22 6.69
C VAL A 307 -5.52 21.09 5.81
N LEU A 308 -5.84 19.94 6.40
CA LEU A 308 -6.26 18.76 5.64
C LEU A 308 -7.66 18.90 5.06
N SER A 309 -8.53 19.71 5.67
CA SER A 309 -9.92 19.91 5.21
C SER A 309 -10.07 20.83 4.00
N LEU A 310 -9.02 21.55 3.63
CA LEU A 310 -8.97 22.48 2.50
C LEU A 310 -8.50 21.75 1.23
#